data_AF-A0A9X2AMM3-F1
#
_entry.id   AF-A0A9X2AMM3-F1
#
_cell.length_a   1.000
_cell.length_b   1.000
_cell.length_c   1.000
_cell.angle_alpha   90.00
_cell.angle_beta   90.00
_cell.angle_gamma   90.00
#
_symmetry.space_group_name_H-M   'P 1'
#
loop_
_entity.id
_entity.type
_entity.pdbx_description
1 polymer ?
#
loop_
_entity_poly.entity_id
_entity_poly.type
_entity_poly.pdbx_seq_one_letter_code
_entity_poly.pdbx_strand_id
1 'polypeptide(L)' 'MSSDDVISIRGYGSINGNMTPLFVVNGSNVSQETFGQIIPNDIKSVTILKGPETARYGVRGSNGVIVITTK' A
#
# COMPACT_ATOMS: atom_id res chain seq x y z
N MET A 1 26.16 27.56 -4.51
CA MET A 1 26.33 26.66 -3.34
C MET A 1 24.93 26.23 -2.95
N SER A 2 24.51 25.04 -3.39
CA SER A 2 23.20 24.49 -3.04
C SER A 2 23.38 23.64 -1.78
N SER A 3 22.88 24.11 -0.65
CA SER A 3 22.85 23.33 0.58
C SER A 3 21.76 22.27 0.44
N ASP A 4 22.18 21.02 0.24
CA ASP A 4 21.34 19.84 0.28
C ASP A 4 21.13 19.48 1.76
N ASP A 5 19.96 19.84 2.31
CA ASP A 5 19.59 19.47 3.68
C ASP A 5 19.09 18.01 3.69
N VAL A 6 20.02 17.06 3.87
CA VAL A 6 19.70 15.64 4.01
C VAL A 6 19.21 15.36 5.42
N ILE A 7 17.89 15.38 5.61
CA ILE A 7 17.26 14.83 6.82
C ILE A 7 17.14 13.32 6.65
N SER A 8 18.06 12.58 7.27
CA SER A 8 18.05 11.11 7.30
C SER A 8 17.35 10.59 8.56
N ILE A 9 16.20 9.95 8.39
CA ILE A 9 15.54 9.19 9.45
C ILE A 9 15.89 7.71 9.27
N ARG A 10 16.88 7.26 10.05
CA ARG A 10 17.22 5.86 10.36
C ARG A 10 16.98 4.84 9.23
N GLY A 11 18.06 4.56 8.50
CA GLY A 11 18.29 3.26 7.86
C GLY A 11 17.66 3.12 6.47
N TYR A 12 18.50 3.28 5.45
CA TYR A 12 18.23 2.89 4.08
C TYR A 12 17.85 1.40 4.00
N GLY A 13 16.55 1.13 4.04
CA GLY A 13 15.97 -0.18 3.83
C GLY A 13 15.15 -0.24 2.55
N SER A 14 15.72 0.16 1.40
CA SER A 14 15.35 -0.31 0.04
C SER A 14 15.97 0.60 -1.01
N ILE A 15 17.06 0.13 -1.63
CA ILE A 15 17.77 0.88 -2.67
C ILE A 15 17.16 0.79 -4.07
N ASN A 16 16.17 -0.07 -4.34
CA ASN A 16 15.47 -0.17 -5.63
C ASN A 16 14.25 -1.12 -5.57
N GLY A 17 13.69 -1.37 -4.38
CA GLY A 17 12.53 -2.24 -4.25
C GLY A 17 11.28 -1.45 -4.54
N ASN A 18 10.52 -1.81 -5.56
CA ASN A 18 9.19 -1.24 -5.79
C ASN A 18 8.31 -1.57 -4.57
N MET A 19 8.29 -0.69 -3.56
CA MET A 19 7.51 -0.81 -2.31
C MET A 19 6.01 -0.57 -2.53
N THR A 20 5.52 -0.80 -3.75
CA THR A 20 4.10 -0.60 -4.05
C THR A 20 3.30 -1.68 -3.31
N PRO A 21 2.36 -1.28 -2.43
CA PRO A 21 1.49 -2.22 -1.72
C PRO A 21 0.48 -2.85 -2.68
N LEU A 22 -0.08 -3.98 -2.29
CA LEU A 22 -1.19 -4.58 -3.03
C LEU A 22 -2.51 -3.90 -2.66
N PHE A 23 -3.28 -3.49 -3.65
CA PHE A 23 -4.62 -2.93 -3.45
C PHE A 23 -5.69 -4.01 -3.65
N VAL A 24 -6.60 -4.12 -2.69
CA VAL A 24 -7.70 -5.09 -2.69
C VAL A 24 -9.00 -4.36 -2.41
N VAL A 25 -10.01 -4.55 -3.24
CA VAL A 25 -11.33 -3.94 -3.11
C VAL A 25 -12.36 -5.04 -3.12
N ASN A 26 -13.18 -5.14 -2.06
CA ASN A 26 -14.21 -6.17 -1.92
C ASN A 26 -13.68 -7.61 -2.11
N GLY A 27 -12.43 -7.85 -1.73
CA GLY A 27 -11.76 -9.15 -1.88
C GLY A 27 -11.06 -9.37 -3.22
N SER A 28 -11.27 -8.52 -4.22
CA SER A 28 -10.62 -8.58 -5.53
C SER A 28 -9.39 -7.70 -5.60
N ASN A 29 -8.33 -8.17 -6.27
CA ASN A 29 -7.12 -7.38 -6.47
C ASN A 29 -7.39 -6.31 -7.53
N VAL A 30 -6.99 -5.07 -7.25
CA VAL A 30 -7.17 -3.96 -8.19
C VAL A 30 -5.85 -3.26 -8.47
N SER A 31 -5.77 -2.61 -9.62
CA SER A 31 -4.67 -1.70 -9.93
C SER A 31 -4.81 -0.41 -9.13
N GLN A 32 -3.70 0.30 -8.94
CA GLN A 32 -3.69 1.61 -8.26
C GLN A 32 -4.60 2.65 -8.94
N GLU A 33 -4.70 2.59 -10.26
CA GLU A 33 -5.58 3.43 -11.09
C GLU A 33 -7.05 3.20 -10.70
N THR A 34 -7.50 1.94 -10.72
CA THR A 34 -8.84 1.55 -10.30
C THR A 34 -9.12 1.90 -8.84
N PHE A 35 -8.11 1.74 -7.97
CA PHE A 35 -8.20 2.13 -6.56
C PHE A 35 -8.43 3.64 -6.39
N GLY A 36 -7.74 4.47 -7.18
CA GLY A 36 -7.90 5.93 -7.16
C GLY A 36 -9.25 6.41 -7.73
N GLN A 37 -9.96 5.57 -8.48
CA GLN A 37 -11.30 5.88 -9.00
C GLN A 37 -12.44 5.56 -8.03
N ILE A 38 -12.14 4.96 -6.87
CA ILE A 38 -13.16 4.64 -5.86
C ILE A 38 -13.66 5.93 -5.23
N ILE A 39 -14.98 6.10 -5.22
CA ILE A 39 -15.63 7.25 -4.60
C ILE A 39 -15.52 7.10 -3.07
N PRO A 40 -14.99 8.09 -2.34
CA PRO A 40 -14.82 8.00 -0.89
C PRO A 40 -16.13 7.76 -0.11
N ASN A 41 -17.26 8.22 -0.65
CA ASN A 41 -18.58 8.06 -0.04
C ASN A 41 -19.06 6.59 -0.01
N ASP A 42 -18.58 5.78 -0.95
CA ASP A 42 -18.89 4.35 -1.07
C ASP A 42 -17.97 3.49 -0.20
N ILE A 43 -16.92 4.05 0.40
CA ILE A 43 -16.02 3.32 1.28
C ILE A 43 -16.75 3.03 2.60
N LYS A 44 -16.84 1.74 2.94
CA LYS A 44 -17.35 1.26 4.23
C LYS A 44 -16.22 1.16 5.25
N SER A 45 -15.08 0.59 4.86
CA SER A 45 -13.90 0.48 5.72
C SER A 45 -12.61 0.34 4.92
N VAL A 46 -11.51 0.82 5.51
CA VAL A 46 -10.15 0.66 4.99
C VAL A 46 -9.31 -0.06 6.05
N THR A 47 -8.68 -1.16 5.65
CA THR A 47 -7.81 -1.96 6.50
C THR A 47 -6.42 -2.03 5.88
N ILE A 48 -5.39 -1.71 6.67
CA ILE A 48 -4.01 -1.73 6.22
C ILE A 48 -3.30 -2.88 6.92
N LEU A 49 -2.92 -3.88 6.13
CA LEU A 49 -2.26 -5.10 6.56
C LEU A 49 -0.74 -4.92 6.39
N LYS A 50 0.01 -5.03 7.48
CA LYS A 50 1.48 -4.86 7.51
C LYS A 50 2.22 -6.00 8.19
N GLY A 51 1.49 -6.95 8.78
CA GLY A 51 2.06 -8.07 9.51
C GLY A 51 1.83 -9.42 8.81
N PRO A 52 1.86 -10.53 9.56
CA PRO A 52 1.68 -11.89 9.03
C PRO A 52 0.31 -12.11 8.34
N GLU A 53 -0.65 -11.24 8.61
CA GLU A 53 -1.97 -11.21 7.97
C GLU A 53 -1.91 -11.01 6.44
N THR A 54 -0.80 -10.47 5.90
CA THR A 54 -0.60 -10.31 4.45
C THR A 54 -0.28 -11.64 3.75
N ALA A 55 0.06 -12.70 4.50
CA ALA A 55 0.43 -14.00 3.94
C ALA A 55 -0.64 -14.59 3.02
N ARG A 56 -1.92 -14.29 3.28
CA ARG A 56 -3.06 -14.70 2.42
C ARG A 56 -3.03 -14.09 1.01
N TYR A 57 -2.24 -13.05 0.79
CA TYR A 57 -2.08 -12.36 -0.50
C TYR A 57 -0.75 -12.71 -1.21
N GLY A 58 0.02 -13.65 -0.65
CA GLY A 58 1.27 -14.16 -1.23
C GLY A 58 2.37 -13.10 -1.33
N VAL A 59 3.32 -13.32 -2.26
CA VAL A 59 4.53 -12.49 -2.40
C VAL A 59 4.23 -11.01 -2.66
N ARG A 60 3.09 -10.71 -3.31
CA ARG A 60 2.66 -9.33 -3.61
C ARG A 60 2.21 -8.56 -2.36
N GLY A 61 1.83 -9.27 -1.30
CA GLY A 61 1.50 -8.67 0.00
C GLY A 61 2.70 -8.42 0.90
N SER A 62 3.91 -8.82 0.50
CA SER A 62 5.13 -8.63 1.30
C SER A 62 5.48 -7.16 1.53
N ASN A 63 5.06 -6.27 0.61
CA ASN A 63 5.20 -4.81 0.74
C ASN A 63 4.04 -4.17 1.52
N GLY A 64 3.07 -4.97 2.00
CA GLY A 64 1.83 -4.51 2.63
C GLY A 64 0.61 -4.64 1.70
N VAL A 65 -0.57 -4.74 2.31
CA VAL A 65 -1.84 -4.86 1.59
C VAL A 65 -2.85 -3.84 2.12
N ILE A 66 -3.46 -3.10 1.20
CA ILE A 66 -4.53 -2.16 1.51
C ILE A 66 -5.84 -2.77 1.05
N VAL A 67 -6.71 -3.08 2.01
CA VAL A 67 -8.01 -3.69 1.77
C VAL A 67 -9.10 -2.63 1.97
N ILE A 68 -9.88 -2.37 0.93
CA ILE A 68 -11.08 -1.54 0.98
C ILE A 68 -12.30 -2.43 0.89
N THR A 69 -13.29 -2.13 1.72
CA THR A 69 -14.65 -2.67 1.60
C THR A 69 -15.56 -1.51 1.25
N THR A 70 -16.36 -1.65 0.21
CA THR A 70 -17.39 -0.67 -0.14
C THR A 70 -18.73 -1.02 0.54
N LYS A 71 -19.70 -0.10 0.52
CA LYS A 71 -21.06 -0.35 0.99
C LYS A 71 -21.82 -1.27 0.03
#